data_AF-A0A7W1YD55-F1
#
_entry.id   AF-A0A7W1YD55-F1
#
_cell.length_a   1.000
_cell.length_b   1.000
_cell.length_c   1.000
_cell.angle_alpha   90.00
_cell.angle_beta   90.00
_cell.angle_gamma   90.00
#
_symmetry.space_group_name_H-M   'P 1'
#
loop_
_entity.id
_entity.type
_entity.pdbx_description
1 polymer ?
#
loop_
_entity_poly.entity_id
_entity_poly.type
_entity_poly.pdbx_seq_one_letter_code
_entity_poly.pdbx_strand_id
1 'polypeptide(L)'
;MPYAGVVFDQAGNLYGTTYGSTTGVYFGAVYKVDNTGHESVLHFLRARDGTRPFSAVLLDSGGDIYETNGEGSFGRQGSVLELNKLGEPKLLFSWGKLHMGTAPGSFPEAGLIRDEEGNLYGTTSLGGTGGGEGTVYTINHLTGEFTVVYSFGAPPDGCSPTGELVFGADGSLYGTTDIGGQYGWGTIFKVDPTSGAETVLYSFMDGADGGNPLSDLVEDSEGALYSTTAVGGAYGYGTVFKFDPTGQTLTTLHNFGSGGGDGATPFAGVTRDQAGNLYGTTTAGGTRSPGGRPHPQRCPLGAFSGWRTCRGGTLWDRERPNCSGERGRRHPCFGFWLLIFSPHG
;
A
#
# COMPACT_ATOMS: atom_id res chain seq x y z
N MET A 1 -3.16 8.36 3.10
CA MET A 1 -1.95 7.64 2.66
C MET A 1 -1.64 6.62 3.74
N PRO A 2 -1.89 5.32 3.52
CA PRO A 2 -1.49 4.32 4.49
C PRO A 2 0.03 4.35 4.60
N TYR A 3 0.51 4.43 5.84
CA TYR A 3 1.92 4.49 6.17
C TYR A 3 2.42 3.06 6.36
N ALA A 4 3.42 2.65 5.56
CA ALA A 4 4.30 1.51 5.76
C ALA A 4 3.61 0.17 6.11
N GLY A 5 3.43 -0.68 5.11
CA GLY A 5 2.98 -2.06 5.31
C GLY A 5 4.07 -2.99 5.85
N VAL A 6 3.67 -4.22 6.17
CA VAL A 6 4.57 -5.27 6.68
C VAL A 6 4.45 -6.52 5.81
N VAL A 7 5.53 -7.27 5.67
CA VAL A 7 5.58 -8.55 4.95
C VAL A 7 6.11 -9.65 5.85
N PHE A 8 5.67 -10.88 5.61
CA PHE A 8 6.13 -12.06 6.33
C PHE A 8 6.97 -12.96 5.44
N ASP A 9 8.03 -13.53 6.00
CA ASP A 9 8.75 -14.64 5.36
C ASP A 9 8.13 -15.99 5.71
N GLN A 10 8.61 -17.05 5.04
CA GLN A 10 8.14 -18.42 5.27
C GLN A 10 8.47 -18.94 6.69
N ALA A 11 9.44 -18.35 7.38
CA ALA A 11 9.80 -18.69 8.75
C ALA A 11 8.91 -17.97 9.79
N GLY A 12 7.97 -17.13 9.34
CA GLY A 12 7.09 -16.36 10.20
C GLY A 12 7.73 -15.09 10.77
N ASN A 13 8.86 -14.65 10.21
CA ASN A 13 9.45 -13.37 10.58
C ASN A 13 8.71 -12.24 9.84
N LEU A 14 8.49 -11.13 10.54
CA LEU A 14 7.88 -9.93 10.00
C LEU A 14 8.97 -8.93 9.61
N TYR A 15 8.77 -8.25 8.49
CA TYR A 15 9.60 -7.17 8.00
C TYR A 15 8.74 -5.95 7.74
N GLY A 16 9.28 -4.76 7.98
CA GLY A 16 8.56 -3.53 7.73
C GLY A 16 9.49 -2.35 7.67
N THR A 17 8.90 -1.22 7.30
CA THR A 17 9.57 0.07 7.32
C THR A 17 8.88 1.01 8.29
N THR A 18 9.60 2.00 8.77
CA THR A 18 9.09 3.05 9.66
C THR A 18 9.42 4.39 9.06
N TYR A 19 8.57 5.38 9.35
CA TYR A 19 8.82 6.77 8.99
C TYR A 19 9.23 7.59 10.23
N GLY A 20 10.34 8.30 10.14
CA GLY A 20 10.97 9.10 11.22
C GLY A 20 11.04 10.60 10.93
N SER A 21 11.42 11.42 11.92
CA SER A 21 11.30 12.89 11.82
C SER A 21 12.20 13.52 10.74
N THR A 22 11.67 14.57 10.10
CA THR A 22 12.33 15.39 9.07
C THR A 22 13.46 16.29 9.60
N THR A 23 13.79 16.17 10.89
CA THR A 23 14.74 17.06 11.59
C THR A 23 16.00 16.33 12.07
N GLY A 24 16.14 15.02 11.79
CA GLY A 24 17.27 14.18 12.17
C GLY A 24 18.15 13.72 10.99
N VAL A 25 19.19 12.92 11.30
CA VAL A 25 20.06 12.25 10.31
C VAL A 25 19.36 11.06 9.64
N TYR A 26 18.31 10.54 10.28
CA TYR A 26 17.58 9.34 9.87
C TYR A 26 16.10 9.64 9.66
N PHE A 27 15.53 9.10 8.59
CA PHE A 27 14.17 9.36 8.11
C PHE A 27 13.23 8.16 8.25
N GLY A 28 13.73 7.09 8.85
CA GLY A 28 13.03 5.83 8.97
C GLY A 28 14.01 4.70 9.23
N ALA A 29 13.48 3.50 9.37
CA ALA A 29 14.26 2.29 9.51
C ALA A 29 13.51 1.11 8.91
N VAL A 30 14.24 0.26 8.20
CA VAL A 30 13.80 -1.08 7.84
C VAL A 30 14.15 -2.00 9.00
N TYR A 31 13.15 -2.72 9.48
CA TYR A 31 13.25 -3.57 10.66
C TYR A 31 12.72 -4.97 10.38
N LYS A 32 13.17 -5.90 11.21
CA LYS A 32 12.71 -7.29 11.28
C LYS A 32 12.27 -7.60 12.69
N VAL A 33 11.14 -8.30 12.83
CA VAL A 33 10.73 -8.98 14.06
C VAL A 33 10.75 -10.46 13.76
N ASP A 34 11.61 -11.21 14.44
CA ASP A 34 11.66 -12.66 14.24
C ASP A 34 10.43 -13.38 14.82
N ASN A 35 10.27 -14.65 14.48
CA ASN A 35 9.16 -15.48 14.96
C ASN A 35 9.14 -15.73 16.48
N THR A 36 10.17 -15.29 17.22
CA THR A 36 10.23 -15.30 18.69
C THR A 36 9.81 -13.96 19.30
N GLY A 37 9.59 -12.94 18.46
CA GLY A 37 9.24 -11.58 18.84
C GLY A 37 10.45 -10.69 19.10
N HIS A 38 11.66 -11.10 18.71
CA HIS A 38 12.86 -10.27 18.86
C HIS A 38 12.98 -9.30 17.69
N GLU A 39 13.09 -8.00 18.01
CA GLU A 39 13.19 -6.91 17.04
C GLU A 39 14.65 -6.59 16.72
N SER A 40 14.95 -6.41 15.44
CA SER A 40 16.24 -5.97 14.93
C SER A 40 16.06 -4.90 13.85
N VAL A 41 16.82 -3.81 13.95
CA VAL A 41 16.91 -2.84 12.87
C VAL A 41 17.92 -3.35 11.84
N LEU A 42 17.47 -3.48 10.59
CA LEU A 42 18.31 -3.92 9.48
C LEU A 42 19.05 -2.74 8.85
N HIS A 43 18.35 -1.63 8.64
CA HIS A 43 18.95 -0.42 8.04
C HIS A 43 18.25 0.84 8.54
N PHE A 44 19.02 1.90 8.78
CA PHE A 44 18.47 3.23 9.07
C PHE A 44 18.48 4.07 7.79
N LEU A 45 17.30 4.50 7.35
CA LEU A 45 17.14 5.32 6.15
C LEU A 45 17.76 6.70 6.36
N ARG A 46 18.75 7.05 5.54
CA ARG A 46 19.40 8.36 5.53
C ARG A 46 18.87 9.20 4.37
N ALA A 47 19.16 10.50 4.40
CA ALA A 47 18.86 11.44 3.33
C ALA A 47 19.24 10.95 1.90
N ARG A 48 20.33 10.19 1.79
CA ARG A 48 20.85 9.64 0.53
C ARG A 48 20.10 8.39 0.04
N ASP A 49 19.38 7.72 0.93
CA ASP A 49 18.63 6.49 0.67
C ASP A 49 17.21 6.87 0.22
N GLY A 50 16.63 7.86 0.91
CA GLY A 50 15.27 8.33 0.73
C GLY A 50 14.77 8.90 2.07
N THR A 51 13.81 9.81 2.03
CA THR A 51 13.30 10.48 3.24
C THR A 51 11.86 10.13 3.57
N ARG A 52 11.15 9.40 2.70
CA ARG A 52 9.74 9.03 2.91
C ARG A 52 9.44 7.65 2.32
N PRO A 53 9.60 6.56 3.08
CA PRO A 53 9.05 5.28 2.68
C PRO A 53 7.51 5.32 2.81
N PHE A 54 6.81 5.03 1.70
CA PHE A 54 5.34 5.08 1.66
C PHE A 54 4.70 3.70 1.66
N SER A 55 5.40 2.70 1.14
CA SER A 55 4.86 1.36 0.86
C SER A 55 5.35 0.30 1.85
N ALA A 56 4.78 -0.90 1.74
CA ALA A 56 5.39 -2.10 2.31
C ALA A 56 6.72 -2.41 1.61
N VAL A 57 7.64 -3.05 2.34
CA VAL A 57 8.86 -3.58 1.72
C VAL A 57 8.53 -4.85 0.95
N LEU A 58 9.20 -5.08 -0.18
CA LEU A 58 9.14 -6.35 -0.91
C LEU A 58 10.29 -7.25 -0.43
N LEU A 59 10.00 -8.51 -0.09
CA LEU A 59 11.00 -9.50 0.31
C LEU A 59 11.14 -10.58 -0.77
N ASP A 60 12.37 -10.89 -1.18
CA ASP A 60 12.62 -12.00 -2.08
C ASP A 60 12.97 -13.32 -1.35
N SER A 61 13.08 -14.40 -2.12
CA SER A 61 13.43 -15.73 -1.60
C SER A 61 14.89 -15.84 -1.11
N GLY A 62 15.77 -14.93 -1.54
CA GLY A 62 17.16 -14.83 -1.08
C GLY A 62 17.30 -14.11 0.26
N GLY A 63 16.26 -13.40 0.69
CA GLY A 63 16.23 -12.58 1.90
C GLY A 63 16.63 -11.13 1.65
N ASP A 64 16.73 -10.70 0.39
CA ASP A 64 16.95 -9.31 0.02
C ASP A 64 15.61 -8.56 0.05
N ILE A 65 15.68 -7.28 0.43
CA ILE A 65 14.52 -6.42 0.69
C ILE A 65 14.56 -5.25 -0.29
N TYR A 66 13.44 -4.97 -0.95
CA TYR A 66 13.29 -3.84 -1.86
C TYR A 66 12.30 -2.82 -1.29
N GLU A 67 12.59 -1.54 -1.47
CA GLU A 67 11.80 -0.46 -0.89
C GLU A 67 11.71 0.75 -1.82
N THR A 68 10.51 1.30 -1.96
CA THR A 68 10.26 2.59 -2.61
C THR A 68 10.27 3.72 -1.58
N ASN A 69 10.86 4.84 -1.97
CA ASN A 69 10.91 6.06 -1.18
C ASN A 69 10.39 7.22 -2.04
N GLY A 70 9.34 7.92 -1.59
CA GLY A 70 8.61 8.93 -2.38
C GLY A 70 9.25 10.31 -2.40
N GLU A 71 10.03 10.69 -1.38
CA GLU A 71 10.82 11.92 -1.39
C GLU A 71 12.28 11.58 -1.12
N GLY A 72 13.21 12.16 -1.87
CA GLY A 72 14.62 12.09 -1.55
C GLY A 72 15.17 13.47 -1.21
N SER A 73 16.19 13.52 -0.36
CA SER A 73 16.95 14.76 -0.17
C SER A 73 17.70 15.15 -1.45
N PHE A 74 18.12 16.41 -1.55
CA PHE A 74 18.97 16.93 -2.63
C PHE A 74 18.35 16.96 -4.05
N GLY A 75 17.03 17.15 -4.15
CA GLY A 75 16.34 17.29 -5.45
C GLY A 75 16.01 15.96 -6.14
N ARG A 76 15.93 14.88 -5.35
CA ARG A 76 15.40 13.58 -5.79
C ARG A 76 13.91 13.53 -5.54
N GLN A 77 13.16 13.06 -6.52
CA GLN A 77 11.71 12.90 -6.46
C GLN A 77 11.33 11.42 -6.28
N GLY A 78 12.23 10.63 -5.68
CA GLY A 78 12.01 9.25 -5.30
C GLY A 78 13.23 8.36 -5.51
N SER A 79 13.19 7.17 -4.92
CA SER A 79 14.21 6.11 -5.12
C SER A 79 13.66 4.71 -4.91
N VAL A 80 14.32 3.74 -5.55
CA VAL A 80 14.21 2.31 -5.24
C VAL A 80 15.54 1.82 -4.68
N LEU A 81 15.48 1.20 -3.51
CA LEU A 81 16.63 0.61 -2.82
C LEU A 81 16.48 -0.91 -2.77
N GLU A 82 17.62 -1.58 -2.84
CA GLU A 82 17.81 -2.97 -2.46
C GLU A 82 18.62 -2.98 -1.17
N LEU A 83 18.14 -3.67 -0.14
CA LEU A 83 18.91 -4.04 1.04
C LEU A 83 19.20 -5.53 0.94
N ASN A 84 20.48 -5.91 0.96
CA ASN A 84 20.78 -7.33 1.02
C ASN A 84 20.33 -7.92 2.38
N LYS A 85 20.35 -9.25 2.52
CA LYS A 85 20.03 -9.93 3.79
C LYS A 85 20.81 -9.48 5.04
N LEU A 86 21.90 -8.73 4.88
CA LEU A 86 22.69 -8.14 5.97
C LEU A 86 22.28 -6.69 6.29
N GLY A 87 21.34 -6.11 5.54
CA GLY A 87 20.89 -4.72 5.66
C GLY A 87 21.77 -3.72 4.91
N GLU A 88 22.65 -4.17 4.00
CA GLU A 88 23.51 -3.25 3.25
C GLU A 88 22.76 -2.66 2.05
N PRO A 89 22.67 -1.31 1.92
CA PRO A 89 21.88 -0.68 0.87
C PRO A 89 22.63 -0.55 -0.46
N LYS A 90 21.91 -0.82 -1.54
CA LYS A 90 22.26 -0.52 -2.93
C LYS A 90 21.14 0.30 -3.56
N LEU A 91 21.48 1.47 -4.10
CA LEU A 91 20.54 2.30 -4.85
C LEU A 91 20.36 1.70 -6.24
N LEU A 92 19.14 1.22 -6.55
CA LEU A 92 18.82 0.70 -7.87
C LEU A 92 18.46 1.82 -8.83
N PHE A 93 17.59 2.74 -8.40
CA PHE A 93 17.18 3.88 -9.21
C PHE A 93 16.80 5.10 -8.36
N SER A 94 16.92 6.30 -8.94
CA SER A 94 16.41 7.53 -8.33
C SER A 94 15.83 8.50 -9.36
N TRP A 95 14.61 8.96 -9.11
CA TRP A 95 13.96 10.02 -9.87
C TRP A 95 14.50 11.39 -9.46
N GLY A 96 14.55 12.35 -10.40
CA GLY A 96 15.05 13.71 -10.18
C GLY A 96 16.33 14.04 -10.96
N LYS A 97 17.25 14.82 -10.34
CA LYS A 97 18.36 15.62 -10.93
C LYS A 97 19.17 15.02 -12.11
N LEU A 98 19.18 13.70 -12.32
CA LEU A 98 19.92 13.03 -13.40
C LEU A 98 19.10 12.79 -14.69
N HIS A 99 17.77 12.97 -14.67
CA HIS A 99 16.88 12.62 -15.78
C HIS A 99 16.07 13.83 -16.30
N MET A 100 16.70 15.00 -16.38
CA MET A 100 16.08 16.18 -16.99
C MET A 100 15.96 15.98 -18.51
N GLY A 101 14.85 15.41 -18.96
CA GLY A 101 14.52 15.27 -20.40
C GLY A 101 13.77 14.01 -20.80
N THR A 102 13.65 13.00 -19.94
CA THR A 102 12.99 11.71 -20.25
C THR A 102 11.66 11.49 -19.54
N ALA A 103 11.20 12.48 -18.74
CA ALA A 103 9.97 12.42 -17.93
C ALA A 103 9.71 11.04 -17.27
N PRO A 104 10.67 10.44 -16.53
CA PRO A 104 10.62 9.04 -16.08
C PRO A 104 9.62 8.75 -14.94
N GLY A 105 8.74 9.70 -14.60
CA GLY A 105 7.91 9.64 -13.39
C GLY A 105 8.54 10.36 -12.18
N SER A 106 7.84 10.35 -11.06
CA SER A 106 8.25 10.85 -9.75
C SER A 106 7.24 10.45 -8.68
N PHE A 107 7.68 10.37 -7.42
CA PHE A 107 6.89 9.95 -6.26
C PHE A 107 6.42 8.48 -6.40
N PRO A 108 7.34 7.50 -6.34
CA PRO A 108 6.98 6.10 -6.24
C PRO A 108 6.41 5.80 -4.84
N GLU A 109 5.09 5.93 -4.70
CA GLU A 109 4.40 5.77 -3.41
C GLU A 109 3.92 4.33 -3.17
N ALA A 110 3.73 3.56 -4.23
CA ALA A 110 3.26 2.18 -4.20
C ALA A 110 4.36 1.18 -3.82
N GLY A 111 3.93 -0.02 -3.38
CA GLY A 111 4.78 -1.19 -3.23
C GLY A 111 5.38 -1.65 -4.56
N LEU A 112 6.36 -2.55 -4.47
CA LEU A 112 6.99 -3.17 -5.63
C LEU A 112 6.53 -4.61 -5.74
N ILE A 113 6.19 -5.03 -6.96
CA ILE A 113 6.07 -6.45 -7.29
C ILE A 113 7.26 -6.90 -8.11
N ARG A 114 7.45 -8.23 -8.22
CA ARG A 114 8.61 -8.83 -8.87
C ARG A 114 8.20 -10.01 -9.72
N ASP A 115 8.76 -10.10 -10.92
CA ASP A 115 8.58 -11.27 -11.80
C ASP A 115 9.53 -12.43 -11.41
N GLU A 116 9.47 -13.53 -12.16
CA GLU A 116 10.29 -14.72 -11.92
C GLU A 116 11.78 -14.43 -12.19
N GLU A 117 12.09 -13.60 -13.19
CA GLU A 117 13.44 -13.16 -13.55
C GLU A 117 14.04 -12.18 -12.54
N GLY A 118 13.19 -11.54 -11.74
CA GLY A 118 13.52 -10.57 -10.72
C GLY A 118 13.46 -9.11 -11.09
N ASN A 119 12.89 -8.75 -12.22
CA ASN A 119 12.59 -7.35 -12.49
C ASN A 119 11.52 -6.86 -11.52
N LEU A 120 11.71 -5.64 -11.04
CA LEU A 120 10.84 -4.96 -10.10
C LEU A 120 9.88 -4.09 -10.89
N TYR A 121 8.60 -4.10 -10.54
CA TYR A 121 7.57 -3.27 -11.16
C TYR A 121 6.89 -2.41 -10.12
N GLY A 122 6.54 -1.20 -10.52
CA GLY A 122 5.84 -0.27 -9.65
C GLY A 122 5.27 0.90 -10.41
N THR A 123 4.73 1.85 -9.66
CA THR A 123 4.08 3.04 -10.19
C THR A 123 4.69 4.31 -9.61
N THR A 124 4.58 5.41 -10.36
CA THR A 124 4.86 6.76 -9.88
C THR A 124 3.61 7.60 -10.01
N SER A 125 3.25 8.37 -8.98
CA SER A 125 2.01 9.17 -9.00
C SER A 125 2.09 10.41 -9.89
N LEU A 126 3.29 10.89 -10.21
CA LEU A 126 3.49 12.06 -11.08
C LEU A 126 4.57 11.80 -12.13
N GLY A 127 4.69 12.69 -13.11
CA GLY A 127 5.65 12.59 -14.22
C GLY A 127 5.13 11.70 -15.34
N GLY A 128 5.99 11.27 -16.27
CA GLY A 128 5.54 10.65 -17.51
C GLY A 128 5.34 11.67 -18.64
N THR A 129 5.16 11.14 -19.85
CA THR A 129 4.78 11.95 -21.03
C THR A 129 3.28 12.27 -21.02
N GLY A 130 2.79 13.17 -21.88
CA GLY A 130 1.34 13.33 -22.09
C GLY A 130 0.55 14.12 -21.03
N GLY A 131 1.21 14.75 -20.06
CA GLY A 131 0.54 15.56 -19.01
C GLY A 131 1.25 15.49 -17.66
N GLY A 132 2.01 14.43 -17.43
CA GLY A 132 2.76 14.24 -16.19
C GLY A 132 1.94 13.56 -15.10
N GLU A 133 1.03 12.66 -15.47
CA GLU A 133 0.00 12.08 -14.61
C GLU A 133 0.39 10.71 -14.02
N GLY A 134 1.68 10.37 -14.07
CA GLY A 134 2.23 9.14 -13.50
C GLY A 134 2.71 8.13 -14.53
N THR A 135 3.35 7.07 -14.04
CA THR A 135 3.91 6.00 -14.89
C THR A 135 3.74 4.63 -14.25
N VAL A 136 3.69 3.60 -15.09
CA VAL A 136 4.09 2.23 -14.73
C VAL A 136 5.53 2.04 -15.18
N TYR A 137 6.38 1.48 -14.33
CA TYR A 137 7.79 1.27 -14.65
C TYR A 137 8.26 -0.14 -14.30
N THR A 138 9.41 -0.51 -14.85
CA THR A 138 10.17 -1.68 -14.46
C THR A 138 11.64 -1.31 -14.18
N ILE A 139 12.27 -2.03 -13.25
CA ILE A 139 13.69 -1.94 -12.92
C ILE A 139 14.28 -3.34 -12.94
N ASN A 140 15.33 -3.55 -13.73
CA ASN A 140 16.13 -4.76 -13.63
C ASN A 140 16.94 -4.73 -12.32
N HIS A 141 16.66 -5.65 -11.38
CA HIS A 141 17.30 -5.65 -10.05
C HIS A 141 18.83 -5.84 -10.09
N LEU A 142 19.36 -6.52 -11.13
CA LEU A 142 20.79 -6.77 -11.29
C LEU A 142 21.52 -5.52 -11.80
N THR A 143 21.00 -4.88 -12.84
CA THR A 143 21.68 -3.78 -13.55
C THR A 143 21.26 -2.40 -13.07
N GLY A 144 20.08 -2.27 -12.44
CA GLY A 144 19.44 -0.99 -12.14
C GLY A 144 18.86 -0.30 -13.37
N GLU A 145 18.75 -1.00 -14.51
CA GLU A 145 18.16 -0.46 -15.73
C GLU A 145 16.67 -0.17 -15.52
N PHE A 146 16.30 1.10 -15.68
CA PHE A 146 14.94 1.59 -15.51
C PHE A 146 14.27 1.79 -16.88
N THR A 147 13.02 1.32 -16.99
CA THR A 147 12.19 1.52 -18.18
C THR A 147 10.81 1.99 -17.77
N VAL A 148 10.32 3.05 -18.44
CA VAL A 148 8.89 3.42 -18.39
C VAL A 148 8.13 2.45 -19.27
N VAL A 149 7.24 1.65 -18.66
CA VAL A 149 6.36 0.71 -19.36
C VAL A 149 5.16 1.45 -19.93
N TYR A 150 4.58 2.37 -19.13
CA TYR A 150 3.44 3.18 -19.55
C TYR A 150 3.49 4.59 -18.93
N SER A 151 3.04 5.60 -19.67
CA SER A 151 2.84 6.97 -19.17
C SER A 151 1.36 7.31 -19.22
N PHE A 152 0.81 7.65 -18.06
CA PHE A 152 -0.57 8.11 -17.95
C PHE A 152 -0.72 9.53 -18.51
N GLY A 153 -1.85 9.79 -19.15
CA GLY A 153 -2.19 11.06 -19.81
C GLY A 153 -3.53 11.64 -19.38
N ALA A 154 -4.08 12.52 -20.23
CA ALA A 154 -5.38 13.13 -20.01
C ALA A 154 -6.55 12.13 -20.23
N PRO A 155 -7.74 12.40 -19.67
CA PRO A 155 -8.93 11.59 -19.89
C PRO A 155 -9.16 11.24 -21.39
N PRO A 156 -9.57 10.01 -21.71
CA PRO A 156 -10.18 9.01 -20.81
C PRO A 156 -9.19 8.13 -20.03
N ASP A 157 -7.89 8.42 -20.07
CA ASP A 157 -6.88 7.68 -19.32
C ASP A 157 -6.94 7.98 -17.81
N GLY A 158 -6.39 7.07 -16.99
CA GLY A 158 -6.20 7.25 -15.56
C GLY A 158 -5.10 8.26 -15.22
N CYS A 159 -5.04 8.68 -13.96
CA CYS A 159 -4.06 9.65 -13.45
C CYS A 159 -3.72 9.35 -11.99
N SER A 160 -2.44 9.54 -11.64
CA SER A 160 -1.88 9.35 -10.30
C SER A 160 -2.12 7.93 -9.76
N PRO A 161 -1.45 6.93 -10.36
CA PRO A 161 -1.43 5.57 -9.81
C PRO A 161 -0.66 5.56 -8.49
N THR A 162 -1.32 5.09 -7.42
CA THR A 162 -0.78 5.10 -6.05
C THR A 162 -0.85 3.74 -5.35
N GLY A 163 -1.64 2.79 -5.86
CA GLY A 163 -1.70 1.41 -5.35
C GLY A 163 -0.62 0.51 -5.94
N GLU A 164 -0.23 -0.52 -5.18
CA GLU A 164 0.60 -1.62 -5.65
C GLU A 164 -0.09 -2.38 -6.79
N LEU A 165 0.72 -2.77 -7.79
CA LEU A 165 0.27 -3.56 -8.94
C LEU A 165 0.06 -5.02 -8.55
N VAL A 166 -0.69 -5.77 -9.35
CA VAL A 166 -0.74 -7.23 -9.28
C VAL A 166 -0.51 -7.84 -10.66
N PHE A 167 0.25 -8.94 -10.72
CA PHE A 167 0.34 -9.75 -11.93
C PHE A 167 -0.92 -10.58 -12.06
N GLY A 168 -1.72 -10.31 -13.09
CA GLY A 168 -2.85 -11.18 -13.42
C GLY A 168 -2.40 -12.49 -14.07
N ALA A 169 -3.27 -13.48 -14.06
CA ALA A 169 -3.01 -14.78 -14.70
C ALA A 169 -2.74 -14.69 -16.22
N ASP A 170 -3.11 -13.58 -16.88
CA ASP A 170 -2.81 -13.32 -18.29
C ASP A 170 -1.42 -12.69 -18.53
N GLY A 171 -0.63 -12.50 -17.47
CA GLY A 171 0.70 -11.89 -17.52
C GLY A 171 0.68 -10.35 -17.59
N SER A 172 -0.49 -9.72 -17.55
CA SER A 172 -0.61 -8.26 -17.49
C SER A 172 -0.44 -7.75 -16.06
N LEU A 173 0.02 -6.51 -15.93
CA LEU A 173 0.02 -5.75 -14.68
C LEU A 173 -1.33 -5.07 -14.51
N TYR A 174 -2.02 -5.35 -13.41
CA TYR A 174 -3.27 -4.67 -13.04
C TYR A 174 -3.01 -3.66 -11.94
N GLY A 175 -3.70 -2.53 -11.99
CA GLY A 175 -3.57 -1.47 -11.01
C GLY A 175 -4.77 -0.54 -11.00
N THR A 176 -4.71 0.47 -10.12
CA THR A 176 -5.70 1.53 -10.01
C THR A 176 -5.07 2.91 -10.11
N THR A 177 -5.84 3.88 -10.60
CA THR A 177 -5.48 5.30 -10.56
C THR A 177 -6.42 6.07 -9.67
N ASP A 178 -5.91 7.07 -8.94
CA ASP A 178 -6.72 7.79 -7.96
C ASP A 178 -7.74 8.74 -8.60
N ILE A 179 -7.41 9.31 -9.76
CA ILE A 179 -8.23 10.23 -10.53
C ILE A 179 -8.06 9.92 -12.02
N GLY A 180 -8.66 10.76 -12.87
CA GLY A 180 -8.74 10.49 -14.30
C GLY A 180 -9.85 9.50 -14.62
N GLY A 181 -9.73 8.80 -15.74
CA GLY A 181 -10.80 8.01 -16.33
C GLY A 181 -11.89 8.87 -16.96
N GLN A 182 -12.91 8.20 -17.49
CA GLN A 182 -14.02 8.87 -18.18
C GLN A 182 -14.76 9.91 -17.32
N TYR A 183 -14.82 9.69 -16.00
CA TYR A 183 -15.60 10.51 -15.07
C TYR A 183 -14.74 11.27 -14.05
N GLY A 184 -13.42 11.09 -14.06
CA GLY A 184 -12.49 11.82 -13.19
C GLY A 184 -12.24 11.20 -11.81
N TRP A 185 -12.86 10.07 -11.48
CA TRP A 185 -12.82 9.45 -10.14
C TRP A 185 -11.92 8.22 -10.03
N GLY A 186 -11.03 8.04 -11.00
CA GLY A 186 -10.06 6.95 -11.02
C GLY A 186 -10.47 5.78 -11.90
N THR A 187 -9.51 4.90 -12.17
CA THR A 187 -9.72 3.73 -13.02
C THR A 187 -9.22 2.43 -12.38
N ILE A 188 -9.71 1.31 -12.91
CA ILE A 188 -8.99 0.03 -12.89
C ILE A 188 -8.39 -0.11 -14.29
N PHE A 189 -7.10 -0.39 -14.39
CA PHE A 189 -6.39 -0.55 -15.65
C PHE A 189 -5.63 -1.86 -15.70
N LYS A 190 -5.24 -2.26 -16.90
CA LYS A 190 -4.17 -3.24 -17.10
C LYS A 190 -3.13 -2.75 -18.11
N VAL A 191 -1.89 -3.17 -17.93
CA VAL A 191 -0.77 -2.88 -18.82
C VAL A 191 -0.03 -4.17 -19.15
N ASP A 192 0.21 -4.41 -20.43
CA ASP A 192 1.14 -5.46 -20.85
C ASP A 192 2.59 -5.00 -20.58
N PRO A 193 3.35 -5.70 -19.72
CA PRO A 193 4.68 -5.24 -19.29
C PRO A 193 5.74 -5.23 -20.40
N THR A 194 5.48 -5.90 -21.53
CA THR A 194 6.43 -6.03 -22.65
C THR A 194 6.19 -4.98 -23.73
N SER A 195 4.93 -4.77 -24.09
CA SER A 195 4.52 -3.85 -25.16
C SER A 195 4.16 -2.47 -24.66
N GLY A 196 3.87 -2.31 -23.35
CA GLY A 196 3.35 -1.08 -22.79
C GLY A 196 1.90 -0.78 -23.20
N ALA A 197 1.20 -1.76 -23.78
CA ALA A 197 -0.19 -1.60 -24.17
C ALA A 197 -1.08 -1.53 -22.93
N GLU A 198 -1.70 -0.38 -22.70
CA GLU A 198 -2.64 -0.15 -21.61
C GLU A 198 -4.09 -0.37 -22.07
N THR A 199 -4.93 -0.77 -21.12
CA THR A 199 -6.38 -0.77 -21.29
C THR A 199 -7.05 -0.37 -19.98
N VAL A 200 -7.81 0.73 -20.03
CA VAL A 200 -8.75 1.10 -18.98
C VAL A 200 -9.89 0.08 -18.95
N LEU A 201 -10.00 -0.67 -17.87
CA LEU A 201 -10.99 -1.72 -17.69
C LEU A 201 -12.26 -1.21 -17.01
N TYR A 202 -12.14 -0.19 -16.17
CA TYR A 202 -13.26 0.43 -15.47
C TYR A 202 -12.96 1.89 -15.14
N SER A 203 -13.97 2.76 -15.22
CA SER A 203 -13.90 4.16 -14.77
C SER A 203 -14.96 4.39 -13.70
N PHE A 204 -14.53 4.77 -12.50
CA PHE A 204 -15.41 5.04 -11.37
C PHE A 204 -16.20 6.33 -11.57
N MET A 205 -17.41 6.41 -11.02
CA MET A 205 -18.34 7.54 -11.19
C MET A 205 -18.57 8.37 -9.91
N ASP A 206 -17.97 8.01 -8.77
CA ASP A 206 -18.26 8.59 -7.44
C ASP A 206 -19.77 8.51 -7.10
N GLY A 207 -20.35 7.35 -7.43
CA GLY A 207 -21.73 6.99 -7.14
C GLY A 207 -21.80 5.75 -6.25
N ALA A 208 -22.71 4.83 -6.58
CA ALA A 208 -22.84 3.56 -5.85
C ALA A 208 -21.62 2.63 -6.00
N ASP A 209 -20.79 2.88 -7.00
CA ASP A 209 -19.56 2.17 -7.36
C ASP A 209 -18.32 2.71 -6.61
N GLY A 210 -18.42 3.89 -5.99
CA GLY A 210 -17.30 4.51 -5.29
C GLY A 210 -16.42 5.41 -6.17
N GLY A 211 -15.35 5.95 -5.59
CA GLY A 211 -14.33 6.75 -6.28
C GLY A 211 -13.02 6.85 -5.49
N ASN A 212 -11.96 7.30 -6.16
CA ASN A 212 -10.59 7.34 -5.64
C ASN A 212 -10.11 5.98 -5.10
N PRO A 213 -9.89 4.98 -5.98
CA PRO A 213 -9.31 3.70 -5.61
C PRO A 213 -7.81 3.85 -5.30
N LEU A 214 -7.50 4.25 -4.06
CA LEU A 214 -6.16 4.61 -3.58
C LEU A 214 -5.33 3.42 -3.07
N SER A 215 -5.84 2.21 -3.19
CA SER A 215 -5.29 1.04 -2.51
C SER A 215 -4.87 -0.09 -3.43
N ASP A 216 -3.95 -0.91 -2.94
CA ASP A 216 -3.46 -2.12 -3.58
C ASP A 216 -4.60 -3.05 -4.01
N LEU A 217 -4.39 -3.77 -5.11
CA LEU A 217 -5.29 -4.81 -5.59
C LEU A 217 -4.87 -6.17 -5.02
N VAL A 218 -5.86 -6.99 -4.66
CA VAL A 218 -5.65 -8.42 -4.38
C VAL A 218 -6.40 -9.25 -5.41
N GLU A 219 -5.73 -10.22 -6.02
CA GLU A 219 -6.33 -11.17 -6.95
C GLU A 219 -6.71 -12.48 -6.24
N ASP A 220 -7.86 -13.09 -6.60
CA ASP A 220 -8.19 -14.46 -6.20
C ASP A 220 -7.76 -15.52 -7.23
N SER A 221 -7.95 -16.80 -6.91
CA SER A 221 -7.61 -17.91 -7.81
C SER A 221 -8.42 -17.95 -9.11
N GLU A 222 -9.51 -17.18 -9.17
CA GLU A 222 -10.38 -17.06 -10.33
C GLU A 222 -10.05 -15.80 -11.17
N GLY A 223 -9.06 -15.00 -10.76
CA GLY A 223 -8.63 -13.78 -11.44
C GLY A 223 -9.45 -12.54 -11.12
N ALA A 224 -10.29 -12.58 -10.09
CA ALA A 224 -11.04 -11.39 -9.67
C ALA A 224 -10.22 -10.51 -8.73
N LEU A 225 -10.34 -9.20 -8.91
CA LEU A 225 -9.59 -8.18 -8.21
C LEU A 225 -10.42 -7.56 -7.09
N TYR A 226 -9.84 -7.40 -5.90
CA TYR A 226 -10.50 -6.85 -4.72
C TYR A 226 -9.72 -5.64 -4.22
N SER A 227 -10.42 -4.56 -3.91
CA SER A 227 -9.83 -3.38 -3.28
C SER A 227 -10.90 -2.47 -2.69
N THR A 228 -10.52 -1.24 -2.37
CA THR A 228 -11.40 -0.25 -1.75
C THR A 228 -11.44 1.04 -2.55
N THR A 229 -12.54 1.78 -2.41
CA THR A 229 -12.64 3.17 -2.85
C THR A 229 -12.69 4.07 -1.61
N ALA A 230 -11.94 5.17 -1.60
CA ALA A 230 -11.91 6.04 -0.42
C ALA A 230 -13.17 6.90 -0.28
N VAL A 231 -13.85 7.18 -1.40
CA VAL A 231 -15.09 7.98 -1.47
C VAL A 231 -16.18 7.27 -2.27
N GLY A 232 -17.33 7.91 -2.37
CA GLY A 232 -18.55 7.38 -2.98
C GLY A 232 -19.17 6.24 -2.15
N GLY A 233 -19.88 5.35 -2.83
CA GLY A 233 -20.76 4.37 -2.21
C GLY A 233 -22.09 4.97 -1.74
N ALA A 234 -22.99 4.13 -1.25
CA ALA A 234 -24.35 4.51 -0.85
C ALA A 234 -24.41 5.64 0.20
N TYR A 235 -23.33 5.84 0.97
CA TYR A 235 -23.24 6.85 2.03
C TYR A 235 -22.09 7.85 1.83
N GLY A 236 -21.33 7.77 0.72
CA GLY A 236 -20.23 8.69 0.42
C GLY A 236 -18.94 8.48 1.22
N TYR A 237 -18.81 7.36 1.94
CA TYR A 237 -17.66 7.06 2.81
C TYR A 237 -16.75 5.94 2.29
N GLY A 238 -16.91 5.56 1.03
CA GLY A 238 -16.09 4.54 0.38
C GLY A 238 -16.76 3.18 0.29
N THR A 239 -16.15 2.28 -0.48
CA THR A 239 -16.64 0.92 -0.70
C THR A 239 -15.52 -0.11 -0.59
N VAL A 240 -15.91 -1.37 -0.40
CA VAL A 240 -15.10 -2.53 -0.78
C VAL A 240 -15.70 -3.08 -2.07
N PHE A 241 -14.89 -3.32 -3.09
CA PHE A 241 -15.36 -3.84 -4.38
C PHE A 241 -14.66 -5.14 -4.75
N LYS A 242 -15.36 -5.91 -5.60
CA LYS A 242 -14.82 -7.00 -6.42
C LYS A 242 -14.96 -6.60 -7.88
N PHE A 243 -13.92 -6.80 -8.67
CA PHE A 243 -13.91 -6.57 -10.11
C PHE A 243 -13.55 -7.86 -10.84
N ASP A 244 -14.36 -8.24 -11.83
CA ASP A 244 -14.06 -9.33 -12.76
C ASP A 244 -13.47 -8.74 -14.05
N PRO A 245 -12.17 -8.93 -14.33
CA PRO A 245 -11.54 -8.41 -15.55
C PRO A 245 -12.08 -9.03 -16.84
N THR A 246 -12.59 -10.26 -16.81
CA THR A 246 -13.11 -10.96 -18.00
C THR A 246 -14.47 -10.41 -18.40
N GLY A 247 -15.37 -10.27 -17.42
CA GLY A 247 -16.70 -9.70 -17.62
C GLY A 247 -16.75 -8.17 -17.56
N GLN A 248 -15.64 -7.51 -17.24
CA GLN A 248 -15.54 -6.06 -16.93
C GLN A 248 -16.65 -5.59 -15.98
N THR A 249 -16.92 -6.39 -14.95
CA THR A 249 -18.04 -6.16 -14.03
C THR A 249 -17.52 -5.82 -12.65
N LEU A 250 -17.91 -4.64 -12.15
CA LEU A 250 -17.66 -4.22 -10.77
C LEU A 250 -18.86 -4.56 -9.88
N THR A 251 -18.58 -5.18 -8.73
CA THR A 251 -19.56 -5.50 -7.69
C THR A 251 -19.14 -4.85 -6.39
N THR A 252 -19.98 -3.95 -5.86
CA THR A 252 -19.81 -3.40 -4.52
C THR A 252 -20.13 -4.47 -3.48
N LEU A 253 -19.13 -4.88 -2.68
CA LEU A 253 -19.28 -5.85 -1.61
C LEU A 253 -19.70 -5.20 -0.28
N HIS A 254 -19.25 -3.98 -0.04
CA HIS A 254 -19.61 -3.21 1.17
C HIS A 254 -19.68 -1.71 0.89
N ASN A 255 -20.59 -1.04 1.59
CA ASN A 255 -20.68 0.42 1.63
C ASN A 255 -20.39 0.89 3.05
N PHE A 256 -19.32 1.67 3.21
CA PHE A 256 -18.95 2.25 4.50
C PHE A 256 -19.90 3.37 4.92
N GLY A 257 -20.02 3.60 6.23
CA GLY A 257 -20.82 4.69 6.79
C GLY A 257 -22.31 4.40 6.97
N SER A 258 -22.71 3.12 6.89
CA SER A 258 -24.11 2.68 7.07
C SER A 258 -24.70 2.94 8.48
N GLY A 259 -23.87 3.34 9.45
CA GLY A 259 -24.23 3.66 10.83
C GLY A 259 -23.61 2.70 11.85
N GLY A 260 -23.94 2.85 13.14
CA GLY A 260 -23.66 1.82 14.16
C GLY A 260 -22.19 1.48 14.44
N GLY A 261 -21.23 2.35 14.10
CA GLY A 261 -19.80 2.11 14.29
C GLY A 261 -19.13 1.34 13.14
N ASP A 262 -19.75 1.32 11.96
CA ASP A 262 -19.09 0.98 10.71
C ASP A 262 -17.88 1.91 10.44
N GLY A 263 -16.93 1.41 9.65
CA GLY A 263 -15.76 2.17 9.22
C GLY A 263 -16.11 3.29 8.24
N ALA A 264 -15.15 4.18 7.98
CA ALA A 264 -15.25 5.21 6.95
C ALA A 264 -13.88 5.53 6.33
N THR A 265 -13.89 5.93 5.06
CA THR A 265 -12.71 6.38 4.29
C THR A 265 -11.55 5.37 4.35
N PRO A 266 -11.73 4.17 3.73
CA PRO A 266 -10.67 3.18 3.63
C PRO A 266 -9.57 3.72 2.71
N PHE A 267 -8.38 3.97 3.25
CA PHE A 267 -7.20 4.33 2.44
C PHE A 267 -6.27 3.15 2.19
N ALA A 268 -6.43 2.06 2.93
CA ALA A 268 -5.66 0.84 2.75
C ALA A 268 -6.52 -0.18 2.01
N GLY A 269 -5.85 -1.05 1.25
CA GLY A 269 -6.51 -2.15 0.56
C GLY A 269 -7.05 -3.20 1.50
N VAL A 270 -7.51 -4.28 0.91
CA VAL A 270 -7.90 -5.49 1.64
C VAL A 270 -6.82 -6.55 1.48
N THR A 271 -6.63 -7.38 2.49
CA THR A 271 -5.91 -8.65 2.40
C THR A 271 -6.92 -9.78 2.40
N ARG A 272 -6.68 -10.83 1.61
CA ARG A 272 -7.59 -11.98 1.51
C ARG A 272 -6.97 -13.23 2.15
N ASP A 273 -7.74 -13.95 2.96
CA ASP A 273 -7.32 -15.27 3.46
C ASP A 273 -7.70 -16.42 2.51
N GLN A 274 -7.25 -17.63 2.83
CA GLN A 274 -7.55 -18.83 2.03
C GLN A 274 -9.04 -19.19 2.00
N ALA A 275 -9.81 -18.78 3.01
CA ALA A 275 -11.26 -18.96 3.05
C ALA A 275 -12.01 -17.87 2.26
N GLY A 276 -11.28 -16.88 1.72
CA GLY A 276 -11.82 -15.78 0.93
C GLY A 276 -12.34 -14.61 1.76
N ASN A 277 -12.08 -14.57 3.06
CA ASN A 277 -12.43 -13.41 3.87
C ASN A 277 -11.48 -12.24 3.55
N LEU A 278 -12.03 -11.02 3.54
CA LEU A 278 -11.28 -9.79 3.30
C LEU A 278 -11.05 -9.05 4.62
N TYR A 279 -9.81 -8.57 4.80
CA TYR A 279 -9.34 -7.87 5.98
C TYR A 279 -8.81 -6.51 5.57
N GLY A 280 -9.35 -5.43 6.13
CA GLY A 280 -8.92 -4.09 5.77
C GLY A 280 -9.01 -3.12 6.94
N THR A 281 -8.54 -1.89 6.73
CA THR A 281 -8.63 -0.84 7.75
C THR A 281 -9.29 0.43 7.25
N THR A 282 -10.02 1.10 8.14
CA THR A 282 -10.62 2.42 7.89
C THR A 282 -9.99 3.48 8.78
N THR A 283 -10.02 4.73 8.32
CA THR A 283 -9.41 5.86 9.06
C THR A 283 -10.32 6.44 10.15
N ALA A 284 -11.62 6.20 10.04
CA ALA A 284 -12.60 6.54 11.04
C ALA A 284 -13.60 5.39 11.22
N GLY A 285 -14.45 5.50 12.24
CA GLY A 285 -15.45 4.49 12.59
C GLY A 285 -14.96 3.49 13.64
N GLY A 286 -15.58 2.31 13.68
CA GLY A 286 -15.32 1.25 14.66
C GLY A 286 -16.14 1.41 15.95
N THR A 287 -16.91 0.38 16.32
CA THR A 287 -17.59 0.37 17.61
C THR A 287 -16.56 0.29 18.74
N ARG A 288 -16.60 1.28 19.66
CA ARG A 288 -15.91 1.15 20.94
C ARG A 288 -16.41 -0.10 21.66
N SER A 289 -15.51 -0.95 22.16
CA SER A 289 -15.84 -1.81 23.30
C SER A 289 -16.47 -0.93 24.40
N PRO A 290 -17.60 -1.33 25.00
CA PRO A 290 -18.33 -0.47 25.92
C PRO A 290 -17.48 -0.13 27.15
N GLY A 291 -17.05 1.13 27.29
CA GLY A 291 -16.35 1.60 28.50
C GLY A 291 -15.51 2.89 28.43
N GLY A 292 -15.08 3.37 27.27
CA GLY A 292 -14.25 4.60 27.19
C GLY A 292 -15.09 5.88 27.07
N ARG A 293 -14.78 6.95 27.82
CA ARG A 293 -15.35 8.32 27.64
C ARG A 293 -14.57 9.13 26.58
N PRO A 294 -15.15 10.18 25.96
CA PRO A 294 -14.47 10.98 24.94
C PRO A 294 -13.58 12.04 25.59
N HIS A 295 -12.38 12.27 25.04
CA HIS A 295 -11.58 13.45 25.35
C HIS A 295 -11.25 14.17 24.05
N PRO A 296 -11.66 15.45 23.87
CA PRO A 296 -11.35 16.22 22.68
C PRO A 296 -10.10 17.05 22.96
N GLN A 297 -8.89 16.58 22.65
CA GLN A 297 -7.72 17.47 22.57
C GLN A 297 -6.75 17.06 21.45
N ARG A 298 -6.35 18.07 20.68
CA ARG A 298 -5.35 18.07 19.62
C ARG A 298 -4.07 17.36 20.12
N CYS A 299 -3.61 16.34 19.39
CA CYS A 299 -2.34 15.67 19.66
C CYS A 299 -1.30 16.04 18.58
N PRO A 300 -0.03 16.29 18.95
CA PRO A 300 1.05 16.43 17.99
C PRO A 300 1.46 15.06 17.41
N LEU A 301 1.86 15.05 16.14
CA LEU A 301 2.28 13.88 15.37
C LEU A 301 3.52 13.20 15.97
N GLY A 302 3.52 11.88 16.08
CA GLY A 302 4.70 11.05 16.33
C GLY A 302 4.76 10.31 17.67
N ALA A 303 4.03 9.19 17.78
CA ALA A 303 4.34 8.12 18.74
C ALA A 303 3.58 6.83 18.36
N PHE A 304 4.25 5.87 17.71
CA PHE A 304 3.84 4.47 17.76
C PHE A 304 4.40 3.88 19.07
N SER A 305 3.53 3.51 20.02
CA SER A 305 3.95 2.72 21.19
C SER A 305 3.79 1.24 20.88
N GLY A 306 4.88 0.48 20.97
CA GLY A 306 5.01 -0.90 20.51
C GLY A 306 4.01 -1.92 21.05
N TRP A 307 3.99 -3.06 20.37
CA TRP A 307 3.18 -4.24 20.67
C TRP A 307 3.68 -4.92 21.96
N ARG A 308 2.77 -5.19 22.89
CA ARG A 308 3.05 -6.07 24.03
C ARG A 308 2.57 -7.48 23.71
N THR A 309 3.48 -8.45 23.77
CA THR A 309 3.18 -9.87 23.68
C THR A 309 2.50 -10.35 24.97
N CYS A 310 1.27 -10.88 24.90
CA CYS A 310 0.77 -11.75 25.98
C CYS A 310 1.44 -13.13 25.75
N ARG A 311 2.25 -13.61 26.72
CA ARG A 311 2.90 -14.93 26.64
C ARG A 311 1.84 -16.03 26.59
N GLY A 312 1.86 -16.85 25.54
CA GLY A 312 1.28 -18.20 25.56
C GLY A 312 -0.07 -18.41 24.88
N GLY A 313 -0.38 -17.75 23.76
CA GLY A 313 -1.53 -18.08 22.93
C GLY A 313 -1.25 -17.84 21.44
N THR A 314 -1.67 -18.77 20.59
CA THR A 314 -1.74 -18.63 19.14
C THR A 314 -2.49 -17.35 18.77
N LEU A 315 -1.95 -16.56 17.84
CA LEU A 315 -2.74 -15.53 17.15
C LEU A 315 -3.98 -16.25 16.62
N TRP A 316 -5.16 -15.71 16.93
CA TRP A 316 -6.48 -16.30 16.68
C TRP A 316 -6.88 -17.37 17.69
N ASP A 317 -7.41 -16.91 18.83
CA ASP A 317 -8.44 -17.69 19.49
C ASP A 317 -9.64 -16.81 19.86
N ARG A 318 -10.81 -17.33 19.54
CA ARG A 318 -12.11 -16.69 19.74
C ARG A 318 -12.53 -16.91 21.19
N GLU A 319 -11.76 -16.43 22.17
CA GLU A 319 -12.20 -16.26 23.56
C GLU A 319 -11.12 -15.55 24.39
N ARG A 320 -11.55 -14.77 25.39
CA ARG A 320 -10.78 -13.75 26.12
C ARG A 320 -9.52 -14.31 26.82
N PRO A 321 -8.31 -13.76 26.61
CA PRO A 321 -7.23 -13.86 27.58
C PRO A 321 -7.26 -12.64 28.52
N ASN A 322 -7.54 -12.88 29.80
CA ASN A 322 -7.35 -11.90 30.88
C ASN A 322 -5.87 -11.52 31.01
N CYS A 323 -5.43 -10.38 30.45
CA CYS A 323 -4.13 -9.77 30.80
C CYS A 323 -4.37 -8.75 31.94
N SER A 324 -4.19 -9.19 33.20
CA SER A 324 -4.26 -8.33 34.41
C SER A 324 -2.86 -7.96 34.91
N GLY A 325 -2.56 -6.65 34.97
CA GLY A 325 -1.45 -6.12 35.79
C GLY A 325 -0.60 -5.05 35.11
N GLU A 326 -0.93 -3.77 35.37
CA GLU A 326 -0.05 -2.77 36.02
C GLU A 326 -0.50 -1.34 35.70
N ARG A 327 -0.51 -0.51 36.76
CA ARG A 327 -0.98 0.87 36.76
C ARG A 327 0.11 1.82 36.26
N GLY A 328 -0.26 2.72 35.35
CA GLY A 328 0.36 4.05 35.29
C GLY A 328 1.39 4.27 34.18
N ARG A 329 0.90 4.57 32.98
CA ARG A 329 1.28 5.71 32.12
C ARG A 329 0.44 5.61 30.85
N ARG A 330 -0.48 6.56 30.65
CA ARG A 330 -1.38 6.59 29.49
C ARG A 330 -0.61 7.20 28.31
N HIS A 331 -0.34 6.41 27.28
CA HIS A 331 0.08 6.88 25.97
C HIS A 331 -1.12 6.78 25.01
N PRO A 332 -1.39 7.79 24.16
CA PRO A 332 -2.53 7.78 23.25
C PRO A 332 -2.19 6.95 21.99
N CYS A 333 -3.03 5.97 21.64
CA CYS A 333 -2.87 5.16 20.44
C CYS A 333 -3.80 5.64 19.30
N PHE A 334 -3.30 5.63 18.07
CA PHE A 334 -4.11 5.52 16.86
C PHE A 334 -5.00 4.27 16.94
N GLY A 335 -6.26 4.38 16.53
CA GLY A 335 -7.13 3.22 16.33
C GLY A 335 -7.23 2.93 14.84
N PHE A 336 -6.48 1.94 14.36
CA PHE A 336 -6.78 1.27 13.10
C PHE A 336 -7.81 0.19 13.40
N TRP A 337 -8.91 0.14 12.63
CA TRP A 337 -10.00 -0.81 12.85
C TRP A 337 -9.92 -1.90 11.80
N LEU A 338 -9.76 -3.16 12.23
CA LEU A 338 -9.81 -4.32 11.36
C LEU A 338 -11.26 -4.64 11.04
N LEU A 339 -11.64 -4.54 9.77
CA LEU A 339 -12.92 -5.07 9.28
C LEU A 339 -12.68 -6.46 8.69
N ILE A 340 -13.58 -7.39 9.03
CA ILE A 340 -13.61 -8.75 8.47
C ILE A 340 -14.87 -8.86 7.63
N PHE A 341 -14.71 -9.06 6.33
CA PHE A 341 -15.81 -9.39 5.43
C PHE A 341 -15.73 -10.87 5.06
N SER A 342 -16.80 -11.62 5.34
CA SER A 342 -16.96 -12.95 4.78
C SER A 342 -17.82 -12.85 3.52
N PRO A 343 -17.38 -13.40 2.37
CA PRO A 343 -18.23 -13.50 1.19
C PRO A 343 -19.41 -14.47 1.39
N HIS A 344 -19.47 -15.17 2.52
CA HIS A 344 -20.51 -16.13 2.89
C HIS A 344 -21.32 -15.70 4.13
N GLY A 345 -21.80 -14.45 4.16
CA GLY A 345 -22.87 -13.99 5.07
C GLY A 345 -22.43 -13.52 6.45
#